data_AF-A0A970VES3-F1
#
_entry.id   AF-A0A970VES3-F1
#
_cell.length_a   1.000
_cell.length_b   1.000
_cell.length_c   1.000
_cell.angle_alpha   90.00
_cell.angle_beta   90.00
_cell.angle_gamma   90.00
#
_symmetry.space_group_name_H-M   'P 1'
#
loop_
_entity.id
_entity.type
_entity.pdbx_description
1 polymer ?
#
loop_
_entity_poly.entity_id
_entity_poly.type
_entity_poly.pdbx_seq_one_letter_code
_entity_poly.pdbx_strand_id
1 'polypeptide(L)'
;MFKAFDISASALTMQKLRMDVIAQNIANAQTTRTDTDQPYRRKIVVVEENRFNKSFSQYLAESGVEFSGSGVKASRIAEDPSPFKMVYDPGHPDANEEGYVLMPNVDTVREMVDMISATRSYEANVTAFNASKNMAMKALEIGR
;
A
#
# COMPACT_ATOMS: atom_id res chain seq x y z
N MET A 1 -4.60 17.70 17.98
CA MET A 1 -4.93 18.18 16.60
C MET A 1 -3.82 17.89 15.60
N PHE A 2 -2.58 18.37 15.81
CA PHE A 2 -1.47 18.13 14.87
C PHE A 2 -1.18 16.65 14.58
N LYS A 3 -1.21 15.80 15.61
CA LYS A 3 -1.08 14.33 15.46
C LYS A 3 -2.09 13.71 14.49
N ALA A 4 -3.33 14.21 14.44
CA ALA A 4 -4.35 13.70 13.52
C ALA A 4 -4.04 14.08 12.06
N PHE A 5 -3.50 15.28 11.83
CA PHE A 5 -3.01 15.67 10.51
C PHE A 5 -1.81 14.83 10.06
N ASP A 6 -0.88 14.54 10.96
CA ASP A 6 0.30 13.70 10.66
C ASP A 6 -0.09 12.25 10.30
N ILE A 7 -1.02 11.66 11.08
CA ILE A 7 -1.59 10.34 10.79
C ILE A 7 -2.26 10.34 9.42
N SER A 8 -3.15 11.30 9.15
CA SER A 8 -3.83 11.40 7.86
C SER A 8 -2.85 11.61 6.71
N ALA A 9 -1.88 12.51 6.84
CA ALA A 9 -0.87 12.76 5.82
C ALA A 9 -0.05 11.50 5.50
N SER A 10 0.46 10.82 6.52
CA SER A 10 1.22 9.57 6.36
C SER A 10 0.40 8.47 5.68
N ALA A 11 -0.88 8.33 6.05
CA ALA A 11 -1.78 7.38 5.43
C ALA A 11 -2.13 7.76 3.97
N LEU A 12 -2.26 9.04 3.62
CA LEU A 12 -2.48 9.48 2.24
C LEU A 12 -1.27 9.12 1.35
N THR A 13 -0.05 9.40 1.83
CA THR A 13 1.18 9.02 1.12
C THR A 13 1.29 7.51 0.94
N MET A 14 0.96 6.73 1.98
CA MET A 14 0.97 5.28 1.90
C MET A 14 -0.06 4.73 0.90
N GLN A 15 -1.30 5.21 0.92
CA GLN A 15 -2.33 4.75 -0.03
C GLN A 15 -1.98 5.13 -1.47
N LYS A 16 -1.38 6.31 -1.70
CA LYS A 16 -0.86 6.69 -3.02
C LYS A 16 0.22 5.71 -3.50
N LEU A 17 1.19 5.39 -2.65
CA LEU A 17 2.21 4.39 -2.99
C LEU A 17 1.58 3.02 -3.29
N ARG A 18 0.57 2.60 -2.52
CA ARG A 18 -0.15 1.36 -2.77
C ARG A 18 -0.83 1.37 -4.15
N MET A 19 -1.46 2.47 -4.54
CA MET A 19 -2.03 2.63 -5.89
C MET A 19 -0.95 2.53 -6.98
N ASP A 20 0.19 3.19 -6.80
CA ASP A 20 1.29 3.17 -7.76
C ASP A 20 1.83 1.73 -7.95
N VAL A 21 1.98 0.97 -6.86
CA VAL A 21 2.41 -0.44 -6.92
C VAL A 21 1.37 -1.33 -7.61
N ILE A 22 0.09 -1.14 -7.31
CA ILE A 22 -0.99 -1.91 -7.95
C ILE A 22 -1.05 -1.60 -9.45
N ALA A 23 -0.93 -0.32 -9.83
CA ALA A 23 -0.87 0.07 -11.24
C ALA A 23 0.33 -0.56 -11.95
N GLN A 24 1.50 -0.61 -11.30
CA GLN A 24 2.68 -1.30 -11.82
C GLN A 24 2.42 -2.79 -12.01
N ASN A 25 1.74 -3.47 -11.06
CA ASN A 25 1.39 -4.87 -11.18
C ASN A 25 0.45 -5.13 -12.36
N ILE A 26 -0.61 -4.32 -12.52
CA ILE A 26 -1.55 -4.44 -13.64
C ILE A 26 -0.83 -4.23 -14.97
N ALA A 27 0.01 -3.22 -15.08
CA ALA A 27 0.76 -2.92 -16.30
C ALA A 27 1.69 -4.07 -16.72
N ASN A 28 2.24 -4.81 -15.75
CA ASN A 28 3.16 -5.92 -16.00
C ASN A 28 2.50 -7.30 -15.85
N ALA A 29 1.17 -7.38 -15.81
CA ALA A 29 0.45 -8.64 -15.60
C ALA A 29 0.65 -9.66 -16.73
N GLN A 30 1.10 -9.21 -17.91
CA GLN A 30 1.39 -10.05 -19.08
C GLN A 30 2.88 -10.05 -19.44
N THR A 31 3.76 -9.53 -18.57
CA THR A 31 5.19 -9.42 -18.85
C THR A 31 5.90 -10.72 -18.47
N THR A 32 6.13 -11.58 -19.46
CA THR A 32 6.80 -12.89 -19.34
C THR A 32 8.32 -12.79 -19.27
N ARG A 33 8.91 -11.68 -19.77
CA ARG A 33 10.35 -11.45 -19.80
C ARG A 33 10.71 -10.13 -19.14
N THR A 34 11.61 -10.17 -18.17
CA THR A 34 12.22 -9.00 -17.53
C THR A 34 13.73 -9.01 -17.74
N ASP A 35 14.45 -8.00 -17.23
CA ASP A 35 15.92 -7.94 -17.30
C ASP A 35 16.62 -9.15 -16.65
N THR A 36 15.91 -9.90 -15.82
CA THR A 36 16.38 -11.12 -15.14
C THR A 36 16.00 -12.41 -15.86
N ASP A 37 15.40 -12.30 -17.05
CA ASP A 37 14.85 -13.40 -17.85
C ASP A 37 13.75 -14.23 -17.13
N GLN A 38 13.19 -13.69 -16.05
CA GLN A 38 12.04 -14.24 -15.33
C GLN A 38 10.79 -13.40 -15.55
N PRO A 39 9.58 -13.99 -15.42
CA PRO A 39 8.34 -13.23 -15.48
C PRO A 39 8.25 -12.20 -14.36
N TYR A 40 7.46 -11.14 -14.60
CA TYR A 40 7.21 -10.14 -13.58
C TYR A 40 6.62 -10.76 -12.31
N ARG A 41 7.21 -10.44 -11.15
CA ARG A 41 6.69 -10.87 -9.85
C ARG A 41 5.88 -9.75 -9.22
N ARG A 42 4.67 -10.09 -8.79
CA ARG A 42 3.75 -9.20 -8.09
C ARG A 42 4.44 -8.53 -6.90
N LYS A 43 4.29 -7.22 -6.79
CA LYS A 43 4.83 -6.41 -5.69
C LYS A 43 3.73 -6.02 -4.72
N ILE A 44 4.04 -6.01 -3.43
CA ILE A 44 3.14 -5.63 -2.34
C ILE A 44 3.80 -4.58 -1.45
N VAL A 45 3.02 -3.63 -0.97
CA VAL A 45 3.50 -2.62 -0.02
C VAL A 45 3.38 -3.18 1.39
N VAL A 46 4.51 -3.28 2.09
CA VAL A 46 4.56 -3.64 3.50
C VAL A 46 4.48 -2.35 4.32
N VAL A 47 3.45 -2.26 5.17
CA VAL A 47 3.19 -1.09 5.99
C VAL A 47 3.51 -1.41 7.44
N GLU A 48 4.19 -0.49 8.10
CA GLU A 48 4.48 -0.57 9.53
C GLU A 48 3.90 0.65 10.23
N GLU A 49 3.53 0.49 11.49
CA GLU A 49 3.22 1.62 12.35
C GLU A 49 4.48 2.48 12.47
N ASN A 50 4.34 3.79 12.30
CA ASN A 50 5.47 4.71 12.44
C ASN A 50 5.80 4.89 13.94
N ARG A 51 6.36 3.86 14.57
CA ARG A 51 6.77 3.93 15.97
C ARG A 51 7.95 4.88 16.09
N PHE A 52 7.70 6.10 16.57
CA PHE A 52 8.77 6.86 17.22
C PHE A 52 9.36 5.94 18.29
N ASN A 53 10.67 5.71 18.29
CA ASN A 53 11.41 4.81 19.19
C ASN A 53 11.09 5.09 20.68
N LYS A 54 9.93 4.63 21.16
CA LYS A 54 9.50 4.67 22.55
C LYS A 54 9.70 3.26 23.12
N SER A 55 10.39 3.19 24.26
CA SER A 55 10.53 1.95 25.01
C SER A 55 9.17 1.42 25.44
N PHE A 56 8.99 0.10 25.56
CA PHE A 56 7.78 -0.51 26.13
C PHE A 56 7.41 0.07 27.51
N SER A 57 8.42 0.44 28.30
CA SER A 57 8.23 1.12 29.60
C SER A 57 7.59 2.51 29.46
N GLN A 58 7.85 3.24 28.38
CA GLN A 58 7.23 4.53 28.10
C GLN A 58 5.78 4.38 27.63
N TYR A 59 5.47 3.31 26.88
CA TYR A 59 4.09 2.98 26.51
C TYR A 59 3.23 2.63 27.73
N LEU A 60 3.78 1.87 28.69
CA LEU A 60 3.09 1.52 29.93
C LEU A 60 2.89 2.74 30.86
N ALA A 61 3.80 3.72 30.81
CA ALA A 61 3.66 4.97 31.56
C ALA A 61 2.62 5.93 30.93
N GLU A 62 2.48 5.92 29.61
CA GLU A 62 1.51 6.76 28.87
C GLU A 62 0.12 6.13 28.73
N SER A 63 -0.09 4.87 29.11
CA SER A 63 -1.39 4.18 29.02
C SER A 63 -2.50 4.80 29.89
N GLY A 64 -2.18 5.81 30.69
CA GLY A 64 -3.10 6.54 31.55
C GLY A 64 -3.95 7.60 30.85
N VAL A 65 -3.39 8.44 29.97
CA VAL A 65 -4.13 9.58 29.36
C VAL A 65 -3.42 10.08 28.09
N GLU A 66 -3.72 9.52 26.92
CA GLU A 66 -3.76 10.17 25.58
C GLU A 66 -3.57 9.15 24.44
N PHE A 67 -4.34 9.30 23.36
CA PHE A 67 -4.14 8.56 22.12
C PHE A 67 -2.78 8.90 21.49
N SER A 68 -1.84 7.95 21.52
CA SER A 68 -0.48 8.08 20.95
C SER A 68 -0.31 7.31 19.63
N GLY A 69 -1.30 7.38 18.72
CA GLY A 69 -1.14 6.87 17.36
C GLY A 69 -0.10 7.69 16.59
N SER A 70 0.87 7.02 15.95
CA SER A 70 2.02 7.69 15.31
C SER A 70 1.97 7.73 13.77
N GLY A 71 0.83 7.33 13.20
CA GLY A 71 0.65 7.22 11.74
C GLY A 71 1.27 5.94 11.19
N VAL A 72 1.37 5.86 9.87
CA VAL A 72 1.89 4.67 9.17
C VAL A 72 3.07 5.03 8.29
N LYS A 73 3.99 4.11 8.12
CA LYS A 73 5.12 4.24 7.19
C LYS A 73 5.12 3.05 6.25
N ALA A 74 5.27 3.30 4.96
CA ALA A 74 5.62 2.25 4.03
C ALA A 74 7.05 1.79 4.33
N SER A 75 7.19 0.58 4.86
CA SER A 75 8.48 0.01 5.27
C SER A 75 9.29 -0.37 4.03
N ARG A 76 8.66 -1.09 3.10
CA ARG A 76 9.27 -1.55 1.84
C ARG A 76 8.23 -2.03 0.85
N ILE A 77 8.65 -2.14 -0.40
CA ILE A 77 7.94 -2.90 -1.43
C ILE A 77 8.57 -4.30 -1.44
N ALA A 78 7.77 -5.32 -1.14
CA ALA A 78 8.20 -6.71 -1.14
C ALA A 78 7.60 -7.44 -2.34
N GLU A 79 8.27 -8.49 -2.80
CA GLU A 79 7.72 -9.37 -3.84
C GLU A 79 6.86 -10.47 -3.22
N ASP A 80 5.81 -10.86 -3.93
CA ASP A 80 4.91 -11.94 -3.51
C ASP A 80 5.62 -13.30 -3.62
N PRO A 81 5.72 -14.09 -2.53
CA PRO A 81 6.39 -15.38 -2.53
C PRO A 81 5.63 -16.47 -3.31
N SER A 82 4.38 -16.20 -3.71
CA SER A 82 3.58 -17.15 -4.48
C SER A 82 4.27 -17.56 -5.79
N PRO A 83 4.16 -18.83 -6.21
CA PRO A 83 4.78 -19.31 -7.44
C PRO A 83 4.20 -18.62 -8.68
N PHE A 84 4.98 -18.61 -9.76
CA PHE A 84 4.51 -18.19 -11.08
C PHE A 84 3.43 -19.13 -11.61
N LYS A 85 2.57 -18.62 -12.50
CA LYS A 85 1.52 -19.42 -13.13
C LYS A 85 2.10 -20.11 -14.36
N MET A 86 1.98 -21.42 -14.49
CA MET A 86 2.33 -22.12 -15.72
C MET A 86 1.08 -22.25 -16.59
N VAL A 87 1.14 -21.73 -17.81
CA VAL A 87 0.03 -21.76 -18.76
C VAL A 87 0.50 -22.52 -19.99
N TYR A 88 -0.29 -23.48 -20.46
CA TYR A 88 0.00 -24.19 -21.70
C TYR A 88 -0.38 -23.30 -22.89
N ASP A 89 0.62 -22.84 -23.61
CA ASP A 89 0.48 -22.06 -24.84
C ASP A 89 1.67 -22.35 -25.78
N PRO A 90 1.58 -23.41 -26.61
CA PRO A 90 2.66 -23.83 -27.50
C PRO A 90 3.00 -22.82 -28.61
N GLY A 91 2.13 -21.84 -28.86
CA GLY A 91 2.35 -20.80 -29.86
C GLY A 91 3.12 -19.59 -29.34
N HIS A 92 3.37 -19.53 -28.03
CA HIS A 92 4.01 -18.39 -27.39
C HIS A 92 5.53 -18.40 -27.61
N PRO A 93 6.16 -17.25 -27.94
CA PRO A 93 7.61 -17.17 -28.18
C PRO A 93 8.46 -17.55 -26.95
N ASP A 94 7.89 -17.40 -25.75
CA ASP A 94 8.54 -17.75 -24.47
C ASP A 94 8.09 -19.12 -23.92
N ALA A 95 7.47 -19.97 -24.74
CA ALA A 95 7.09 -21.33 -24.32
C ALA A 95 8.34 -22.23 -24.21
N ASN A 96 8.34 -23.11 -23.21
CA ASN A 96 9.36 -24.15 -23.07
C ASN A 96 9.15 -25.28 -24.11
N GLU A 97 10.05 -26.26 -24.13
CA GLU A 97 10.01 -27.41 -25.06
C GLU A 97 8.72 -28.23 -24.96
N GLU A 98 8.02 -28.17 -23.83
CA GLU A 98 6.75 -28.85 -23.57
C GLU A 98 5.51 -28.00 -23.92
N GLY A 99 5.70 -26.74 -24.38
CA GLY A 99 4.62 -25.83 -24.74
C GLY A 99 4.05 -25.01 -23.57
N TYR A 100 4.72 -24.98 -22.42
CA TYR A 100 4.32 -24.19 -21.25
C TYR A 100 5.06 -22.86 -21.17
N VAL A 101 4.32 -21.81 -20.81
CA VAL A 101 4.80 -20.45 -20.55
C VAL A 101 4.71 -20.17 -19.06
N LEU A 102 5.80 -19.62 -18.52
CA LEU A 102 5.82 -19.06 -17.18
C LEU A 102 5.21 -17.64 -17.22
N MET A 103 4.03 -17.50 -16.63
CA MET A 103 3.30 -16.24 -16.52
C MET A 103 3.51 -15.59 -15.15
N PRO A 104 3.47 -14.25 -15.08
CA PRO A 104 3.45 -13.50 -13.82
C PRO A 104 2.44 -14.04 -12.81
N ASN A 105 2.78 -13.98 -11.52
CA ASN A 105 1.87 -14.31 -10.42
C ASN A 105 0.89 -13.17 -10.08
N VAL A 106 0.62 -12.30 -11.05
CA VAL A 106 -0.34 -11.19 -10.93
C VAL A 106 -1.74 -11.69 -11.28
N ASP A 107 -2.73 -11.23 -10.54
CA ASP A 107 -4.14 -11.44 -10.84
C ASP A 107 -4.80 -10.07 -11.02
N THR A 108 -5.16 -9.74 -12.26
CA THR A 108 -5.71 -8.42 -12.59
C THR A 108 -7.02 -8.13 -11.87
N VAL A 109 -7.85 -9.15 -11.64
CA VAL A 109 -9.12 -9.00 -10.91
C VAL A 109 -8.83 -8.64 -9.46
N ARG A 110 -7.89 -9.34 -8.82
CA ARG A 110 -7.46 -9.03 -7.46
C ARG A 110 -6.85 -7.64 -7.36
N GLU A 111 -5.96 -7.27 -8.28
CA GLU A 111 -5.32 -5.95 -8.29
C GLU A 111 -6.36 -4.83 -8.49
N MET A 112 -7.38 -5.01 -9.33
CA MET A 112 -8.46 -4.02 -9.46
C MET A 112 -9.28 -3.88 -8.16
N VAL A 113 -9.57 -4.97 -7.45
CA VAL A 113 -10.25 -4.91 -6.15
C VAL A 113 -9.37 -4.20 -5.11
N ASP A 114 -8.07 -4.50 -5.09
CA ASP A 114 -7.10 -3.83 -4.22
C ASP A 114 -7.00 -2.33 -4.55
N MET A 115 -7.06 -1.95 -5.84
CA MET A 115 -7.07 -0.56 -6.28
C MET A 115 -8.31 0.17 -5.77
N ILE A 116 -9.49 -0.43 -5.91
CA ILE A 116 -10.76 0.13 -5.40
C ILE A 116 -10.67 0.32 -3.88
N SER A 117 -10.15 -0.68 -3.16
CA SER A 117 -9.95 -0.60 -1.71
C SER A 117 -9.01 0.55 -1.31
N ALA A 118 -7.89 0.71 -2.02
CA ALA A 118 -6.94 1.79 -1.80
C ALA A 118 -7.56 3.17 -2.08
N THR A 119 -8.31 3.31 -3.18
CA THR A 119 -9.02 4.56 -3.55
C THR A 119 -10.03 4.96 -2.50
N ARG A 120 -10.89 4.04 -2.06
CA ARG A 120 -11.88 4.34 -1.01
C ARG A 120 -11.20 4.70 0.32
N SER A 121 -10.09 4.05 0.65
CA SER A 121 -9.30 4.39 1.85
C SER A 121 -8.67 5.78 1.75
N TYR A 122 -8.18 6.16 0.58
CA TYR A 122 -7.66 7.49 0.31
C TYR A 122 -8.75 8.56 0.44
N GLU A 123 -9.91 8.37 -0.20
CA GLU A 123 -11.06 9.29 -0.13
C GLU A 123 -11.58 9.46 1.31
N ALA A 124 -11.72 8.36 2.04
CA ALA A 124 -12.13 8.39 3.44
C ALA A 124 -11.14 9.20 4.31
N ASN A 125 -9.85 9.03 4.07
CA ASN A 125 -8.81 9.75 4.82
C ASN A 125 -8.77 11.25 4.45
N VAL A 126 -8.95 11.60 3.17
CA VAL A 126 -9.12 13.01 2.75
C VAL A 126 -10.31 13.65 3.46
N THR A 127 -11.42 12.91 3.59
CA THR A 127 -12.62 13.38 4.29
C THR A 127 -12.35 13.61 5.77
N ALA A 128 -11.68 12.66 6.45
CA ALA A 128 -11.28 12.78 7.85
C ALA A 128 -10.30 13.94 8.08
N PHE A 129 -9.35 14.15 7.17
CA PHE A 129 -8.42 15.28 7.19
C PHE A 129 -9.15 16.62 7.10
N ASN A 130 -10.07 16.74 6.14
CA ASN A 130 -10.86 17.97 5.96
C ASN A 130 -11.77 18.25 7.16
N ALA A 131 -12.39 17.22 7.75
CA ALA A 131 -13.15 17.38 8.99
C ALA A 131 -12.28 17.89 10.14
N SER A 132 -11.08 17.33 10.30
CA SER A 132 -10.11 17.77 11.32
C SER A 132 -9.65 19.21 11.10
N LYS A 133 -9.41 19.60 9.84
CA LYS A 133 -9.07 20.98 9.44
C LYS A 133 -10.18 21.95 9.79
N ASN A 134 -11.43 21.61 9.47
CA ASN A 134 -12.58 22.47 9.75
C ASN A 134 -12.80 22.65 11.25
N MET A 135 -12.61 21.61 12.06
CA MET A 135 -12.66 21.72 13.53
C MET A 135 -11.57 22.65 14.07
N ALA A 136 -10.34 22.54 13.57
CA ALA A 136 -9.23 23.40 13.97
C ALA A 136 -9.48 24.87 13.63
N MET A 137 -9.97 25.15 12.42
CA MET A 137 -10.33 26.50 11.98
C MET A 137 -11.41 27.13 12.87
N LYS A 138 -12.49 26.39 13.14
CA LYS A 138 -13.58 26.88 14.01
C LYS A 138 -13.11 27.13 15.44
N ALA A 139 -12.21 26.30 15.97
CA ALA A 139 -11.65 26.51 17.30
C ALA A 139 -10.80 27.80 17.37
N LEU A 140 -10.05 28.12 16.31
CA LEU A 140 -9.29 29.37 16.19
C LEU A 140 -10.19 30.61 16.08
N GLU A 141 -11.35 30.48 15.42
CA GLU A 141 -12.34 31.56 15.32
C GLU A 141 -13.01 31.87 16.67
N ILE A 142 -13.26 30.86 17.50
CA ILE A 142 -13.87 31.02 18.84
C ILE A 142 -12.88 31.66 19.84
N GLY A 143 -11.58 31.43 19.66
CA GLY A 143 -10.52 32.01 20.52
C GLY A 143 -10.16 33.46 20.21
N ARG A 144 -10.86 34.12 19.29
CA ARG A 144 -10.66 35.53 18.91
C ARG A 144 -11.67 36.46 19.56
#